data_AF-A0A3D4BIQ0-F1
#
_entry.id   AF-A0A3D4BIQ0-F1
#
_cell.length_a   1.000
_cell.length_b   1.000
_cell.length_c   1.000
_cell.angle_alpha   90.00
_cell.angle_beta   90.00
_cell.angle_gamma   90.00
#
_symmetry.space_group_name_H-M   'P 1'
#
loop_
_entity.id
_entity.type
_entity.pdbx_description
1 polymer ?
#
loop_
_entity_poly.entity_id
_entity_poly.type
_entity_poly.pdbx_seq_one_letter_code
_entity_poly.pdbx_strand_id
1 'polypeptide(L)'
;MEMDASGMVRRTDLYLRTEYPDLLTIIYRIEANSFKIYCEGFDEDFEQFQKDFDYSIKMISAPVTLTQEHPNNYIETIPQIQDSEISKGFEGIGMTLNMISNVLLAKFPKINFLKIEQSQNRTVTIFTKSYIEEIPNGKFHHFLNTGDRKLLEDFLEGLKMPIKFEIIDKESDEVNDLSKFMTENPIQTIEATKLRNQYNNEFSKRDEALWFDKIDNIFEGSFKKENLYFFNPNEYSCYVDYSAFKNIDLRNHLFLFETVYITLPYDRNIVEWLKESKISKNEFLDLIKRGRVKLVLTQPEFRYDISFIKDAFNTNPNAVITRRAIAALHQIDIVEMSNNYLLNEATIFQELKPFCQIIADIMKVDMKFYYDLMVWPIKARRKSFEYLLTNGGFSTAAYGVNNVIEPWISNAVNKDLTFEFTVNSESIHLANALNATYFPYHTEEGYSDQYYANAMGDLLNFYKNANKTNIATFVDDHESFKSGVIPINPIDIIEVNGFITITELESELAKNKIFPGSKNLIESLAPLSIEDRQAKINYYNNEVVKNINPKKIIPDAIDLGTNIIVDSIGAATGLGFLGTAYSMLKNGAKGIDKITKLSEKLESAFNEDHDKSNIHYLTKINRVAKLKRNI
;
A
#
# COMPACT_ATOMS: atom_id res chain seq x y z
N MET A 1 -11.65 -27.34 33.30
CA MET A 1 -10.56 -27.51 32.35
C MET A 1 -10.04 -26.12 32.08
N GLU A 2 -8.86 -25.79 32.60
CA GLU A 2 -8.24 -24.49 32.34
C GLU A 2 -7.92 -24.39 30.86
N MET A 3 -8.28 -23.26 30.26
CA MET A 3 -8.18 -23.06 28.82
C MET A 3 -6.81 -22.47 28.51
N ASP A 4 -6.13 -23.01 27.49
CA ASP A 4 -4.78 -22.60 27.14
C ASP A 4 -4.75 -21.16 26.60
N ALA A 5 -3.98 -20.29 27.26
CA ALA A 5 -3.77 -18.90 26.87
C ALA A 5 -2.53 -18.68 25.97
N SER A 6 -1.86 -19.75 25.53
CA SER A 6 -0.60 -19.69 24.79
C SER A 6 -0.65 -18.84 23.51
N GLY A 7 -1.73 -18.93 22.73
CA GLY A 7 -1.88 -18.12 21.51
C GLY A 7 -1.89 -16.62 21.80
N MET A 8 -2.65 -16.20 22.81
CA MET A 8 -2.71 -14.81 23.28
C MET A 8 -1.34 -14.32 23.80
N VAL A 9 -0.58 -15.18 24.48
CA VAL A 9 0.77 -14.86 24.97
C VAL A 9 1.75 -14.72 23.80
N ARG A 10 1.72 -15.64 22.82
CA ARG A 10 2.57 -15.55 21.61
C ARG A 10 2.26 -14.32 20.78
N ARG A 11 1.00 -13.91 20.69
CA ARG A 11 0.60 -12.65 20.03
C ARG A 11 1.07 -11.41 20.80
N THR A 12 1.00 -11.45 22.14
CA THR A 12 1.54 -10.37 22.99
C THR A 12 3.06 -10.22 22.82
N ASP A 13 3.78 -11.32 22.73
CA ASP A 13 5.21 -11.33 22.38
C ASP A 13 5.47 -10.70 20.99
N LEU A 14 4.65 -11.02 19.98
CA LEU A 14 4.74 -10.37 18.67
C LEU A 14 4.54 -8.86 18.77
N TYR A 15 3.58 -8.38 19.57
CA TYR A 15 3.39 -6.94 19.80
C TYR A 15 4.60 -6.30 20.47
N LEU A 16 5.21 -6.97 21.46
CA LEU A 16 6.45 -6.51 22.08
C LEU A 16 7.58 -6.39 21.05
N ARG A 17 7.83 -7.45 20.27
CA ARG A 17 8.83 -7.43 19.18
C ARG A 17 8.46 -6.52 18.03
N THR A 18 7.22 -6.04 17.96
CA THR A 18 6.82 -5.02 17.00
C THR A 18 7.31 -3.65 17.45
N GLU A 19 7.21 -3.32 18.74
CA GLU A 19 7.74 -2.05 19.26
C GLU A 19 9.26 -2.07 19.41
N TYR A 20 9.84 -3.24 19.73
CA TYR A 20 11.27 -3.48 19.89
C TYR A 20 11.75 -4.60 18.96
N PRO A 21 11.94 -4.33 17.65
CA PRO A 21 12.30 -5.37 16.68
C PRO A 21 13.64 -6.05 16.90
N ASP A 22 14.53 -5.40 17.65
CA ASP A 22 15.86 -5.88 18.05
C ASP A 22 15.83 -6.79 19.28
N LEU A 23 14.71 -6.83 19.99
CA LEU A 23 14.58 -7.61 21.20
C LEU A 23 14.47 -9.11 20.89
N LEU A 24 15.42 -9.87 21.41
CA LEU A 24 15.36 -11.33 21.42
C LEU A 24 14.55 -11.77 22.64
N THR A 25 13.52 -12.58 22.40
CA THR A 25 12.60 -13.03 23.46
C THR A 25 12.52 -14.54 23.55
N ILE A 26 12.26 -15.08 24.74
CA ILE A 26 11.94 -16.50 24.94
C ILE A 26 10.71 -16.59 25.85
N ILE A 27 9.69 -17.32 25.41
CA ILE A 27 8.44 -17.47 26.16
C ILE A 27 8.52 -18.75 27.00
N TYR A 28 8.38 -18.63 28.31
CA TYR A 28 8.32 -19.75 29.25
C TYR A 28 6.90 -19.90 29.81
N ARG A 29 6.38 -21.13 29.80
CA ARG A 29 5.19 -21.49 30.57
C ARG A 29 5.63 -21.91 31.97
N ILE A 30 5.28 -21.14 32.98
CA ILE A 30 5.65 -21.42 34.39
C ILE A 30 4.62 -22.37 35.01
N GLU A 31 3.34 -22.08 34.80
CA GLU A 31 2.19 -22.88 35.23
C GLU A 31 1.14 -22.91 34.12
N ALA A 32 0.03 -23.62 34.30
CA ALA A 32 -1.01 -23.79 33.28
C ALA A 32 -1.50 -22.47 32.64
N ASN A 33 -1.62 -21.40 33.44
CA ASN A 33 -2.01 -20.06 32.99
C ASN A 33 -1.09 -18.96 33.55
N SER A 34 0.22 -19.21 33.55
CA SER A 34 1.21 -18.22 33.99
C SER A 34 2.45 -18.31 33.10
N PHE A 35 2.82 -17.20 32.48
CA PHE A 35 3.89 -17.14 31.48
C PHE A 35 4.87 -16.03 31.79
N LYS A 36 6.12 -16.23 31.39
CA LYS A 36 7.16 -15.20 31.42
C LYS A 36 7.80 -15.06 30.07
N ILE A 37 7.98 -13.82 29.61
CA ILE A 37 8.80 -13.50 28.45
C ILE A 37 10.16 -13.05 28.97
N TYR A 38 11.17 -13.88 28.73
CA TYR A 38 12.57 -13.50 28.93
C TYR A 38 13.00 -12.57 27.81
N CYS A 39 13.63 -11.45 28.17
CA CYS A 39 14.10 -10.42 27.26
C CYS A 39 15.64 -10.39 27.30
N GLU A 40 16.29 -10.92 26.27
CA GLU A 40 17.76 -11.00 26.21
C GLU A 40 18.37 -9.64 25.84
N GLY A 41 19.43 -9.25 26.55
CA GLY A 41 20.24 -8.07 26.19
C GLY A 41 19.53 -6.72 26.35
N PHE A 42 18.48 -6.63 27.18
CA PHE A 42 17.86 -5.35 27.49
C PHE A 42 18.62 -4.63 28.61
N ASP A 43 19.47 -3.67 28.21
CA ASP A 43 20.42 -2.96 29.09
C ASP A 43 19.87 -1.62 29.66
N GLU A 44 18.63 -1.26 29.33
CA GLU A 44 17.98 -0.02 29.81
C GLU A 44 17.22 -0.24 31.14
N ASP A 45 16.48 0.79 31.59
CA ASP A 45 15.63 0.73 32.78
C ASP A 45 14.51 -0.31 32.59
N PHE A 46 14.74 -1.50 33.15
CA PHE A 46 13.82 -2.62 33.02
C PHE A 46 12.48 -2.39 33.74
N GLU A 47 12.46 -1.59 34.81
CA GLU A 47 11.21 -1.29 35.53
C GLU A 47 10.31 -0.40 34.66
N GLN A 48 10.89 0.63 34.04
CA GLN A 48 10.17 1.49 33.11
C GLN A 48 9.73 0.70 31.85
N PHE A 49 10.58 -0.16 31.31
CA PHE A 49 10.24 -1.04 30.19
C PHE A 49 9.10 -2.01 30.52
N GLN A 50 9.12 -2.63 31.70
CA GLN A 50 8.04 -3.51 32.16
C GLN A 50 6.73 -2.73 32.30
N LYS A 51 6.79 -1.49 32.79
CA LYS A 51 5.62 -0.60 32.87
C LYS A 51 5.07 -0.30 31.48
N ASP A 52 5.90 0.08 30.53
CA ASP A 52 5.47 0.37 29.16
C ASP A 52 4.86 -0.87 28.49
N PHE A 53 5.45 -2.05 28.70
CA PHE A 53 4.85 -3.30 28.27
C PHE A 53 3.47 -3.52 28.88
N ASP A 54 3.33 -3.40 30.21
CA ASP A 54 2.09 -3.70 30.91
C ASP A 54 0.94 -2.73 30.57
N TYR A 55 1.25 -1.46 30.24
CA TYR A 55 0.24 -0.42 30.00
C TYR A 55 0.03 -0.06 28.53
N SER A 56 0.95 -0.40 27.61
CA SER A 56 0.87 0.02 26.20
C SER A 56 0.96 -1.12 25.19
N ILE A 57 1.43 -2.30 25.57
CA ILE A 57 1.67 -3.43 24.64
C ILE A 57 0.85 -4.66 25.02
N LYS A 58 0.85 -5.02 26.29
CA LYS A 58 0.25 -6.25 26.79
C LYS A 58 -1.27 -6.21 26.66
N MET A 59 -1.86 -7.26 26.08
CA MET A 59 -3.30 -7.46 26.15
C MET A 59 -3.73 -7.62 27.62
N ILE A 60 -4.74 -6.87 28.05
CA ILE A 60 -5.16 -6.81 29.47
C ILE A 60 -5.42 -8.19 30.11
N SER A 61 -5.88 -9.16 29.32
CA SER A 61 -6.18 -10.52 29.77
C SER A 61 -5.00 -11.50 29.62
N ALA A 62 -3.88 -11.09 29.04
CA ALA A 62 -2.74 -11.96 28.80
C ALA A 62 -2.01 -12.28 30.12
N PRO A 63 -1.91 -13.56 30.53
CA PRO A 63 -1.31 -13.94 31.80
C PRO A 63 0.22 -14.02 31.69
N VAL A 64 0.84 -12.93 31.25
CA VAL A 64 2.28 -12.86 30.97
C VAL A 64 2.93 -11.65 31.61
N THR A 65 4.16 -11.84 32.08
CA THR A 65 5.05 -10.78 32.58
C THR A 65 6.42 -10.87 31.93
N LEU A 66 7.18 -9.77 31.94
CA LEU A 66 8.57 -9.76 31.47
C LEU A 66 9.54 -10.22 32.56
N THR A 67 10.69 -10.74 32.17
CA THR A 67 11.79 -11.09 33.09
C THR A 67 13.16 -10.92 32.45
N GLN A 68 14.16 -10.53 33.24
CA GLN A 68 15.58 -10.45 32.83
C GLN A 68 16.37 -11.72 33.15
N GLU A 69 15.77 -12.69 33.85
CA GLU A 69 16.44 -13.92 34.24
C GLU A 69 15.72 -15.12 33.63
N HIS A 70 16.50 -16.09 33.16
CA HIS A 70 15.94 -17.38 32.78
C HIS A 70 15.25 -18.02 33.98
N PRO A 71 13.96 -18.37 33.88
CA PRO A 71 13.28 -19.07 34.97
C PRO A 71 13.93 -20.44 35.21
N ASN A 72 14.31 -20.72 36.46
CA ASN A 72 14.90 -22.03 36.83
C ASN A 72 13.87 -23.17 36.79
N ASN A 73 12.59 -22.86 37.02
CA ASN A 73 11.48 -23.80 36.99
C ASN A 73 10.45 -23.34 35.97
N TYR A 74 10.23 -24.13 34.92
CA TYR A 74 9.20 -23.92 33.91
C TYR A 74 8.73 -25.28 33.35
N ILE A 75 7.51 -25.32 32.81
CA ILE A 75 6.91 -26.50 32.20
C ILE A 75 7.51 -26.73 30.81
N GLU A 76 7.49 -25.68 29.97
CA GLU A 76 8.03 -25.73 28.60
C GLU A 76 8.36 -24.33 28.07
N THR A 77 9.14 -24.30 27.00
CA THR A 77 9.35 -23.10 26.17
C THR A 77 8.34 -23.09 25.01
N ILE A 78 7.70 -21.96 24.80
CA ILE A 78 6.70 -21.79 23.74
C ILE A 78 7.35 -21.07 22.55
N PRO A 79 7.17 -21.57 21.31
CA PRO A 79 7.72 -20.92 20.13
C PRO A 79 7.08 -19.55 19.93
N GLN A 80 7.83 -18.59 19.40
CA GLN A 80 7.29 -17.28 18.99
C GLN A 80 6.41 -17.42 17.73
N ILE A 81 5.60 -16.41 17.42
CA ILE A 81 5.03 -16.25 16.07
C ILE A 81 6.11 -15.65 15.18
N GLN A 82 6.52 -16.39 14.15
CA GLN A 82 7.48 -15.93 13.16
C GLN A 82 6.83 -14.94 12.19
N ASP A 83 7.63 -14.07 11.57
CA ASP A 83 7.12 -13.03 10.66
C ASP A 83 6.42 -13.60 9.42
N SER A 84 6.72 -14.84 9.03
CA SER A 84 6.04 -15.58 7.96
C SER A 84 4.74 -16.26 8.39
N GLU A 85 4.42 -16.21 9.68
CA GLU A 85 3.31 -16.95 10.29
C GLU A 85 2.28 -16.05 10.97
N ILE A 86 2.42 -14.73 10.83
CA ILE A 86 1.61 -13.72 11.52
C ILE A 86 0.11 -13.92 11.30
N SER A 87 -0.30 -14.36 10.11
CA SER A 87 -1.69 -14.60 9.76
C SER A 87 -2.21 -15.99 10.13
N LYS A 88 -1.32 -16.97 10.37
CA LYS A 88 -1.70 -18.38 10.52
C LYS A 88 -2.64 -18.58 11.69
N GLY A 89 -3.80 -19.17 11.40
CA GLY A 89 -4.85 -19.43 12.40
C GLY A 89 -5.43 -18.19 13.08
N PHE A 90 -5.02 -16.97 12.70
CA PHE A 90 -5.41 -15.74 13.37
C PHE A 90 -5.06 -15.79 14.87
N GLU A 91 -3.98 -16.50 15.18
CA GLU A 91 -3.63 -16.96 16.51
C GLU A 91 -3.47 -15.78 17.49
N GLY A 92 -4.23 -15.81 18.58
CA GLY A 92 -4.10 -14.87 19.68
C GLY A 92 -4.63 -13.46 19.42
N ILE A 93 -5.25 -13.19 18.27
CA ILE A 93 -5.78 -11.86 17.95
C ILE A 93 -6.98 -11.55 18.84
N GLY A 94 -6.92 -10.40 19.53
CA GLY A 94 -8.05 -9.89 20.31
C GLY A 94 -9.19 -9.43 19.40
N MET A 95 -10.30 -10.16 19.37
CA MET A 95 -11.45 -9.83 18.54
C MET A 95 -12.69 -9.52 19.38
N THR A 96 -13.42 -8.48 18.98
CA THR A 96 -14.79 -8.25 19.46
C THR A 96 -15.75 -9.29 18.85
N LEU A 97 -16.95 -9.44 19.42
CA LEU A 97 -17.98 -10.34 18.87
C LEU A 97 -18.35 -9.97 17.42
N ASN A 98 -18.37 -8.67 17.10
CA ASN A 98 -18.62 -8.18 15.75
C ASN A 98 -17.48 -8.56 14.79
N MET A 99 -16.22 -8.47 15.24
CA MET A 99 -15.07 -8.90 14.44
C MET A 99 -15.11 -10.40 14.14
N ILE A 100 -15.38 -11.24 15.16
CA ILE A 100 -15.55 -12.69 14.99
C ILE A 100 -16.65 -12.97 13.96
N SER A 101 -17.80 -12.33 14.12
CA SER A 101 -18.94 -12.51 13.21
C SER A 101 -18.60 -12.14 11.78
N ASN A 102 -17.93 -10.99 11.60
CA ASN A 102 -17.50 -10.50 10.29
C ASN A 102 -16.51 -11.46 9.62
N VAL A 103 -15.49 -11.92 10.34
CA VAL A 103 -14.49 -12.87 9.83
C VAL A 103 -15.15 -14.20 9.46
N LEU A 104 -16.06 -14.72 10.29
CA LEU A 104 -16.75 -15.97 10.00
C LEU A 104 -17.62 -15.86 8.74
N LEU A 105 -18.37 -14.77 8.60
CA LEU A 105 -19.22 -14.53 7.42
C LEU A 105 -18.40 -14.36 6.14
N ALA A 106 -17.22 -13.76 6.23
CA ALA A 106 -16.34 -13.53 5.08
C ALA A 106 -15.52 -14.79 4.69
N LYS A 107 -14.97 -15.49 5.68
CA LYS A 107 -14.14 -16.69 5.45
C LYS A 107 -14.97 -17.93 5.09
N PHE A 108 -16.20 -18.02 5.60
CA PHE A 108 -17.08 -19.16 5.37
C PHE A 108 -18.40 -18.75 4.69
N PRO A 109 -18.37 -18.25 3.45
CA PRO A 109 -19.55 -17.68 2.78
C PRO A 109 -20.67 -18.71 2.53
N LYS A 110 -20.32 -20.00 2.49
CA LYS A 110 -21.26 -21.12 2.31
C LYS A 110 -22.03 -21.48 3.57
N ILE A 111 -21.52 -21.11 4.75
CA ILE A 111 -22.18 -21.41 6.03
C ILE A 111 -23.29 -20.37 6.28
N ASN A 112 -24.44 -20.85 6.75
CA ASN A 112 -25.58 -20.01 7.10
C ASN A 112 -25.55 -19.70 8.61
N PHE A 113 -24.78 -18.68 9.01
CA PHE A 113 -24.73 -18.24 10.41
C PHE A 113 -26.00 -17.47 10.80
N LEU A 114 -26.67 -17.86 11.89
CA LEU A 114 -27.88 -17.21 12.41
C LEU A 114 -27.57 -16.08 13.40
N LYS A 115 -26.78 -16.41 14.42
CA LYS A 115 -26.39 -15.49 15.50
C LYS A 115 -25.15 -16.02 16.19
N ILE A 116 -24.45 -15.14 16.88
CA ILE A 116 -23.30 -15.49 17.72
C ILE A 116 -23.55 -14.86 19.08
N GLU A 117 -23.49 -15.68 20.14
CA GLU A 117 -23.80 -15.25 21.50
C GLU A 117 -22.61 -15.53 22.42
N GLN A 118 -22.33 -14.59 23.30
CA GLN A 118 -21.34 -14.77 24.36
C GLN A 118 -22.05 -15.07 25.68
N SER A 119 -21.63 -16.15 26.34
CA SER A 119 -22.07 -16.50 27.70
C SER A 119 -21.06 -16.00 28.75
N GLN A 120 -21.52 -15.84 30.00
CA GLN A 120 -20.69 -15.37 31.11
C GLN A 120 -19.47 -16.27 31.40
N ASN A 121 -19.49 -17.54 30.95
CA ASN A 121 -18.43 -18.52 31.19
C ASN A 121 -17.34 -18.55 30.10
N ARG A 122 -17.07 -17.43 29.40
CA ARG A 122 -16.11 -17.37 28.27
C ARG A 122 -16.43 -18.36 27.14
N THR A 123 -17.70 -18.69 26.98
CA THR A 123 -18.18 -19.51 25.86
C THR A 123 -18.77 -18.60 24.81
N VAL A 124 -18.38 -18.79 23.56
CA VAL A 124 -18.98 -18.19 22.38
C VAL A 124 -19.74 -19.28 21.62
N THR A 125 -21.04 -19.13 21.53
CA THR A 125 -21.92 -20.08 20.83
C THR A 125 -22.26 -19.53 19.45
N ILE A 126 -21.91 -20.30 18.42
CA ILE A 126 -22.15 -20.00 17.01
C ILE A 126 -23.36 -20.82 16.57
N PHE A 127 -24.44 -20.13 16.20
CA PHE A 127 -25.65 -20.80 15.72
C PHE A 127 -25.64 -20.83 14.19
N THR A 128 -25.82 -22.01 13.60
CA THR A 128 -26.01 -22.17 12.16
C THR A 128 -27.45 -22.53 11.83
N LYS A 129 -27.89 -22.17 10.63
CA LYS A 129 -29.24 -22.44 10.11
C LYS A 129 -29.25 -23.74 9.34
N SER A 130 -30.20 -24.61 9.69
CA SER A 130 -30.69 -25.67 8.81
C SER A 130 -32.13 -25.37 8.38
N TYR A 131 -32.47 -25.66 7.13
CA TYR A 131 -33.83 -25.53 6.60
C TYR A 131 -34.02 -26.39 5.35
N ILE A 132 -35.28 -26.61 4.97
CA ILE A 132 -35.64 -27.37 3.79
C ILE A 132 -36.24 -26.42 2.75
N GLU A 133 -35.63 -26.38 1.57
CA GLU A 133 -36.16 -25.64 0.42
C GLU A 133 -36.97 -26.58 -0.47
N GLU A 134 -38.25 -26.26 -0.70
CA GLU A 134 -39.07 -26.97 -1.67
C GLU A 134 -38.74 -26.47 -3.08
N ILE A 135 -38.19 -27.36 -3.91
CA ILE A 135 -37.89 -27.09 -5.32
C ILE A 135 -38.89 -27.87 -6.20
N PRO A 136 -39.16 -27.45 -7.45
CA PRO A 136 -40.22 -28.04 -8.29
C PRO A 136 -40.20 -29.58 -8.43
N ASN A 137 -39.03 -30.21 -8.25
CA ASN A 137 -38.82 -31.66 -8.37
C ASN A 137 -38.27 -32.32 -7.09
N GLY A 138 -38.39 -31.71 -5.91
CA GLY A 138 -37.91 -32.34 -4.67
C GLY A 138 -37.74 -31.40 -3.48
N LYS A 139 -37.05 -31.88 -2.45
CA LYS A 139 -36.68 -31.12 -1.26
C LYS A 139 -35.16 -31.01 -1.20
N PHE A 140 -34.64 -29.80 -1.06
CA PHE A 140 -33.22 -29.55 -0.86
C PHE A 140 -32.97 -29.19 0.61
N HIS A 141 -32.13 -29.98 1.28
CA HIS A 141 -31.79 -29.75 2.68
C HIS A 141 -30.56 -28.84 2.76
N HIS A 142 -30.73 -27.64 3.32
CA HIS A 142 -29.63 -26.75 3.65
C HIS A 142 -29.23 -27.01 5.10
N PHE A 143 -27.98 -27.39 5.34
CA PHE A 143 -27.44 -27.64 6.67
C PHE A 143 -25.91 -27.49 6.67
N LEU A 144 -25.31 -27.35 7.85
CA LEU A 144 -23.86 -27.38 8.00
C LEU A 144 -23.36 -28.81 7.78
N ASN A 145 -22.80 -29.07 6.59
CA ASN A 145 -22.24 -30.39 6.28
C ASN A 145 -20.97 -30.67 7.10
N THR A 146 -20.58 -31.95 7.18
CA THR A 146 -19.42 -32.40 7.99
C THR A 146 -18.10 -31.75 7.57
N GLY A 147 -17.91 -31.46 6.27
CA GLY A 147 -16.68 -30.83 5.77
C GLY A 147 -16.56 -29.38 6.20
N ASP A 148 -17.61 -28.58 5.97
CA ASP A 148 -17.66 -27.18 6.38
C ASP A 148 -17.64 -27.04 7.91
N ARG A 149 -18.27 -27.98 8.64
CA ARG A 149 -18.16 -28.07 10.10
C ARG A 149 -16.73 -28.23 10.55
N LYS A 150 -15.99 -29.19 9.97
CA LYS A 150 -14.60 -29.42 10.33
C LYS A 150 -13.73 -28.21 10.03
N LEU A 151 -13.89 -27.58 8.86
CA LEU A 151 -13.14 -26.36 8.52
C LEU A 151 -13.41 -25.20 9.49
N LEU A 152 -14.65 -25.08 9.95
CA LEU A 152 -15.03 -24.09 10.98
C LEU A 152 -14.41 -24.44 12.33
N GLU A 153 -14.49 -25.69 12.77
CA GLU A 153 -13.90 -26.17 14.03
C GLU A 153 -12.37 -25.98 14.03
N ASP A 154 -11.67 -26.40 12.97
CA ASP A 154 -10.22 -26.24 12.80
C ASP A 154 -9.81 -24.75 12.86
N PHE A 155 -10.61 -23.86 12.25
CA PHE A 155 -10.35 -22.41 12.31
C PHE A 155 -10.54 -21.85 13.72
N LEU A 156 -11.62 -22.23 14.41
CA LEU A 156 -11.92 -21.76 15.77
C LEU A 156 -10.89 -22.25 16.79
N GLU A 157 -10.39 -23.49 16.63
CA GLU A 157 -9.27 -24.02 17.41
C GLU A 157 -7.97 -23.26 17.09
N GLY A 158 -7.74 -22.95 15.81
CA GLY A 158 -6.58 -22.18 15.33
C GLY A 158 -6.46 -20.78 15.93
N LEU A 159 -7.58 -20.16 16.38
CA LEU A 159 -7.55 -18.87 17.07
C LEU A 159 -6.73 -18.93 18.36
N LYS A 160 -6.65 -20.11 19.02
CA LYS A 160 -5.93 -20.35 20.28
C LYS A 160 -6.17 -19.26 21.34
N MET A 161 -7.42 -18.85 21.46
CA MET A 161 -7.89 -17.93 22.48
C MET A 161 -8.35 -18.71 23.71
N PRO A 162 -8.28 -18.13 24.93
CA PRO A 162 -8.88 -18.73 26.13
C PRO A 162 -10.42 -18.57 26.12
N ILE A 163 -11.06 -18.95 25.01
CA ILE A 163 -12.49 -18.90 24.72
C ILE A 163 -12.96 -20.28 24.23
N LYS A 164 -14.11 -20.75 24.74
CA LYS A 164 -14.70 -22.03 24.33
C LYS A 164 -15.68 -21.74 23.21
N PHE A 165 -15.47 -22.37 22.05
CA PHE A 165 -16.43 -22.27 20.95
C PHE A 165 -17.38 -23.46 20.96
N GLU A 166 -18.67 -23.19 20.75
CA GLU A 166 -19.70 -24.21 20.59
C GLU A 166 -20.50 -23.92 19.32
N ILE A 167 -20.72 -24.94 18.49
CA ILE A 167 -21.48 -24.81 17.24
C ILE A 167 -22.81 -25.54 17.39
N ILE A 168 -23.92 -24.82 17.24
CA ILE A 168 -25.27 -25.37 17.37
C ILE A 168 -26.03 -25.16 16.06
N ASP A 169 -26.48 -26.26 15.45
CA ASP A 169 -27.33 -26.20 14.27
C ASP A 169 -28.79 -26.06 14.70
N LYS A 170 -29.50 -25.08 14.14
CA LYS A 170 -30.90 -24.79 14.43
C LYS A 170 -31.73 -24.88 13.15
N GLU A 171 -32.75 -25.72 13.22
CA GLU A 171 -33.81 -25.70 12.22
C GLU A 171 -34.64 -24.43 12.39
N SER A 172 -34.76 -23.65 11.32
CA SER A 172 -35.50 -22.41 11.34
C SER A 172 -35.94 -22.04 9.92
N ASP A 173 -37.19 -21.62 9.78
CA ASP A 173 -37.69 -21.05 8.52
C ASP A 173 -37.54 -19.51 8.48
N GLU A 174 -37.07 -18.88 9.56
CA GLU A 174 -36.96 -17.42 9.64
C GLU A 174 -35.92 -16.86 8.68
N VAL A 175 -36.21 -15.68 8.11
CA VAL A 175 -35.23 -14.94 7.30
C VAL A 175 -34.07 -14.55 8.20
N ASN A 176 -32.86 -14.91 7.77
CA ASN A 176 -31.66 -14.61 8.53
C ASN A 176 -31.41 -13.11 8.56
N ASP A 177 -31.61 -12.49 9.72
CA ASP A 177 -31.39 -11.05 9.90
C ASP A 177 -29.91 -10.76 10.16
N LEU A 178 -29.15 -10.68 9.06
CA LEU A 178 -27.73 -10.35 9.08
C LEU A 178 -27.45 -8.89 9.47
N SER A 179 -28.47 -8.03 9.57
CA SER A 179 -28.29 -6.61 9.95
C SER A 179 -27.69 -6.46 11.35
N LYS A 180 -27.93 -7.45 12.23
CA LYS A 180 -27.40 -7.51 13.60
C LYS A 180 -25.87 -7.58 13.67
N PHE A 181 -25.23 -7.96 12.57
CA PHE A 181 -23.77 -8.08 12.48
C PHE A 181 -23.11 -6.88 11.76
N MET A 182 -23.91 -5.91 11.28
CA MET A 182 -23.36 -4.73 10.62
C MET A 182 -22.63 -3.84 11.62
N THR A 183 -21.58 -3.17 11.14
CA THR A 183 -20.84 -2.20 11.94
C THR A 183 -21.55 -0.84 11.94
N GLU A 184 -21.33 -0.06 12.99
CA GLU A 184 -21.78 1.33 13.06
C GLU A 184 -21.01 2.22 12.07
N ASN A 185 -19.78 1.84 11.68
CA ASN A 185 -18.95 2.60 10.77
C ASN A 185 -18.44 1.76 9.57
N PRO A 186 -19.29 1.52 8.56
CA PRO A 186 -18.95 0.70 7.39
C PRO A 186 -17.99 1.37 6.41
N ILE A 187 -17.77 2.68 6.55
CA ILE A 187 -16.75 3.43 5.80
C ILE A 187 -15.37 2.96 6.25
N GLN A 188 -15.14 2.95 7.56
CA GLN A 188 -13.86 2.56 8.14
C GLN A 188 -13.66 1.05 8.16
N THR A 189 -14.71 0.27 8.40
CA THR A 189 -14.63 -1.20 8.55
C THR A 189 -14.95 -1.90 7.23
N ILE A 190 -14.19 -2.95 6.88
CA ILE A 190 -14.55 -3.83 5.78
C ILE A 190 -15.48 -4.93 6.29
N GLU A 191 -16.76 -4.75 5.99
CA GLU A 191 -17.80 -5.76 6.24
C GLU A 191 -17.68 -6.94 5.28
N ALA A 192 -18.11 -8.12 5.74
CA ALA A 192 -18.25 -9.31 4.94
C ALA A 192 -19.27 -9.05 3.83
N THR A 193 -18.94 -9.50 2.62
CA THR A 193 -19.75 -9.27 1.42
C THR A 193 -21.21 -9.75 1.59
N LYS A 194 -21.41 -10.82 2.37
CA LYS A 194 -22.71 -11.43 2.66
C LYS A 194 -23.62 -10.55 3.54
N LEU A 195 -23.08 -9.58 4.30
CA LEU A 195 -23.86 -8.72 5.19
C LEU A 195 -24.78 -7.77 4.43
N ARG A 196 -24.41 -7.38 3.20
CA ARG A 196 -25.20 -6.45 2.38
C ARG A 196 -25.65 -7.12 1.10
N ASN A 197 -26.81 -7.77 1.13
CA ASN A 197 -27.38 -8.49 -0.02
C ASN A 197 -27.41 -7.68 -1.33
N GLN A 198 -27.68 -6.38 -1.28
CA GLN A 198 -27.68 -5.49 -2.46
C GLN A 198 -26.28 -5.32 -3.11
N TYR A 199 -25.22 -5.52 -2.34
CA TYR A 199 -23.82 -5.34 -2.73
C TYR A 199 -23.04 -6.66 -2.71
N ASN A 200 -23.75 -7.80 -2.66
CA ASN A 200 -23.18 -9.14 -2.74
C ASN A 200 -22.77 -9.47 -4.19
N ASN A 201 -21.82 -8.72 -4.72
CA ASN A 201 -21.37 -8.80 -6.11
C ASN A 201 -20.24 -9.81 -6.28
N GLU A 202 -20.13 -10.39 -7.47
CA GLU A 202 -19.08 -11.38 -7.78
C GLU A 202 -17.66 -10.83 -7.61
N PHE A 203 -17.42 -9.55 -7.91
CA PHE A 203 -16.12 -8.92 -7.68
C PHE A 203 -15.78 -8.80 -6.18
N SER A 204 -16.75 -8.49 -5.32
CA SER A 204 -16.54 -8.41 -3.86
C SER A 204 -16.26 -9.80 -3.29
N LYS A 205 -17.01 -10.83 -3.71
CA LYS A 205 -16.75 -12.23 -3.33
C LYS A 205 -15.37 -12.71 -3.76
N ARG A 206 -14.96 -12.42 -5.00
CA ARG A 206 -13.65 -12.80 -5.54
C ARG A 206 -12.53 -12.18 -4.70
N ASP A 207 -12.62 -10.91 -4.38
CA ASP A 207 -11.58 -10.19 -3.66
C ASP A 207 -11.55 -10.54 -2.16
N GLU A 208 -12.71 -10.85 -1.57
CA GLU A 208 -12.81 -11.41 -0.22
C GLU A 208 -12.13 -12.79 -0.15
N ALA A 209 -12.39 -13.67 -1.12
CA ALA A 209 -11.69 -14.94 -1.24
C ALA A 209 -10.19 -14.76 -1.47
N LEU A 210 -9.77 -13.81 -2.32
CA LEU A 210 -8.37 -13.46 -2.52
C LEU A 210 -7.66 -13.17 -1.20
N TRP A 211 -8.28 -12.38 -0.30
CA TRP A 211 -7.71 -12.12 1.02
C TRP A 211 -7.63 -13.39 1.88
N PHE A 212 -8.77 -14.03 2.17
CA PHE A 212 -8.80 -15.12 3.16
C PHE A 212 -8.13 -16.42 2.70
N ASP A 213 -8.06 -16.67 1.38
CA ASP A 213 -7.46 -17.88 0.83
C ASP A 213 -5.96 -17.74 0.58
N LYS A 214 -5.44 -16.50 0.52
CA LYS A 214 -4.03 -16.24 0.17
C LYS A 214 -3.22 -15.58 1.28
N ILE A 215 -3.84 -15.06 2.35
CA ILE A 215 -3.13 -14.29 3.38
C ILE A 215 -1.91 -15.03 3.97
N ASP A 216 -2.01 -16.33 4.22
CA ASP A 216 -0.87 -17.13 4.72
C ASP A 216 0.25 -17.22 3.68
N ASN A 217 -0.09 -17.45 2.40
CA ASN A 217 0.88 -17.47 1.31
C ASN A 217 1.53 -16.09 1.08
N ILE A 218 0.82 -15.00 1.37
CA ILE A 218 1.34 -13.63 1.31
C ILE A 218 2.43 -13.45 2.37
N PHE A 219 2.16 -13.82 3.63
CA PHE A 219 3.16 -13.73 4.71
C PHE A 219 4.37 -14.65 4.51
N GLU A 220 4.15 -15.82 3.91
CA GLU A 220 5.21 -16.74 3.51
C GLU A 220 6.04 -16.23 2.31
N GLY A 221 5.56 -15.20 1.60
CA GLY A 221 6.21 -14.63 0.42
C GLY A 221 6.05 -15.47 -0.86
N SER A 222 5.17 -16.49 -0.84
CA SER A 222 4.90 -17.36 -1.98
C SER A 222 3.82 -16.78 -2.92
N PHE A 223 2.98 -15.86 -2.43
CA PHE A 223 2.03 -15.09 -3.24
C PHE A 223 2.47 -13.62 -3.34
N LYS A 224 2.82 -13.20 -4.55
CA LYS A 224 3.45 -11.92 -4.88
C LYS A 224 2.54 -11.00 -5.71
N LYS A 225 2.97 -9.76 -5.94
CA LYS A 225 2.19 -8.79 -6.74
C LYS A 225 1.84 -9.30 -8.14
N GLU A 226 2.77 -10.01 -8.78
CA GLU A 226 2.56 -10.64 -10.10
C GLU A 226 1.44 -11.69 -10.15
N ASN A 227 0.99 -12.20 -9.00
CA ASN A 227 -0.11 -13.15 -8.92
C ASN A 227 -1.49 -12.47 -8.81
N LEU A 228 -1.54 -11.15 -8.62
CA LEU A 228 -2.78 -10.40 -8.57
C LEU A 228 -3.37 -10.25 -9.98
N TYR A 229 -4.66 -10.55 -10.13
CA TYR A 229 -5.36 -10.51 -11.43
C TYR A 229 -5.35 -9.13 -12.11
N PHE A 230 -5.03 -8.07 -11.36
CA PHE A 230 -5.06 -6.68 -11.80
C PHE A 230 -3.68 -6.05 -11.92
N PHE A 231 -2.60 -6.74 -11.58
CA PHE A 231 -1.25 -6.18 -11.56
C PHE A 231 -0.39 -6.77 -12.69
N ASN A 232 0.39 -5.93 -13.36
CA ASN A 232 1.36 -6.36 -14.35
C ASN A 232 2.70 -5.64 -14.09
N PRO A 233 3.77 -6.37 -13.72
CA PRO A 233 5.07 -5.76 -13.41
C PRO A 233 5.75 -5.09 -14.62
N ASN A 234 5.31 -5.41 -15.84
CA ASN A 234 5.90 -4.88 -17.07
C ASN A 234 5.16 -3.64 -17.61
N GLU A 235 4.02 -3.28 -17.03
CA GLU A 235 3.24 -2.12 -17.45
C GLU A 235 3.67 -0.88 -16.67
N TYR A 236 3.82 0.23 -17.40
CA TYR A 236 3.99 1.53 -16.77
C TYR A 236 2.63 2.09 -16.37
N SER A 237 2.42 2.34 -15.09
CA SER A 237 1.10 2.68 -14.55
C SER A 237 1.08 3.94 -13.69
N CYS A 238 -0.09 4.54 -13.56
CA CYS A 238 -0.36 5.61 -12.60
C CYS A 238 -1.59 5.33 -11.75
N TYR A 239 -1.64 5.97 -10.58
CA TYR A 239 -2.83 6.02 -9.74
C TYR A 239 -3.33 7.46 -9.63
N VAL A 240 -4.62 7.65 -9.89
CA VAL A 240 -5.28 8.95 -9.86
C VAL A 240 -6.57 8.85 -9.05
N ASP A 241 -6.72 9.75 -8.10
CA ASP A 241 -7.90 9.83 -7.25
C ASP A 241 -8.80 10.99 -7.69
N TYR A 242 -10.02 10.69 -8.18
CA TYR A 242 -11.07 11.67 -8.49
C TYR A 242 -12.21 11.63 -7.48
N SER A 243 -12.00 11.00 -6.32
CA SER A 243 -13.08 10.74 -5.39
C SER A 243 -13.68 12.00 -4.76
N ALA A 244 -12.83 12.94 -4.36
CA ALA A 244 -13.22 14.17 -3.67
C ALA A 244 -12.75 15.46 -4.37
N PHE A 245 -11.60 15.44 -5.03
CA PHE A 245 -10.99 16.63 -5.64
C PHE A 245 -10.83 16.47 -7.15
N LYS A 246 -10.82 17.61 -7.85
CA LYS A 246 -10.47 17.65 -9.27
C LYS A 246 -9.01 17.25 -9.43
N ASN A 247 -8.75 16.42 -10.43
CA ASN A 247 -7.42 16.06 -10.86
C ASN A 247 -7.27 16.38 -12.35
N ILE A 248 -6.10 16.10 -12.90
CA ILE A 248 -5.77 16.38 -14.30
C ILE A 248 -6.67 15.54 -15.22
N ASP A 249 -6.94 16.00 -16.45
CA ASP A 249 -7.79 15.27 -17.41
C ASP A 249 -7.22 13.86 -17.68
N LEU A 250 -8.10 12.84 -17.65
CA LEU A 250 -7.78 11.42 -17.88
C LEU A 250 -6.97 11.19 -19.17
N ARG A 251 -7.18 12.01 -20.20
CA ARG A 251 -6.44 11.96 -21.47
C ARG A 251 -4.92 12.12 -21.28
N ASN A 252 -4.49 12.95 -20.33
CA ASN A 252 -3.06 13.14 -20.03
C ASN A 252 -2.46 11.87 -19.42
N HIS A 253 -3.20 11.22 -18.53
CA HIS A 253 -2.76 9.96 -17.92
C HIS A 253 -2.69 8.83 -18.96
N LEU A 254 -3.70 8.70 -19.83
CA LEU A 254 -3.68 7.70 -20.91
C LEU A 254 -2.56 7.92 -21.93
N PHE A 255 -2.14 9.16 -22.12
CA PHE A 255 -1.00 9.48 -22.97
C PHE A 255 0.32 9.03 -22.33
N LEU A 256 0.47 9.22 -21.02
CA LEU A 256 1.72 9.00 -20.28
C LEU A 256 1.89 7.57 -19.76
N PHE A 257 0.80 6.84 -19.54
CA PHE A 257 0.81 5.51 -18.90
C PHE A 257 0.07 4.45 -19.70
N GLU A 258 0.52 3.20 -19.62
CA GLU A 258 -0.16 2.04 -20.21
C GLU A 258 -1.44 1.73 -19.44
N THR A 259 -1.37 1.76 -18.11
CA THR A 259 -2.50 1.45 -17.23
C THR A 259 -2.76 2.59 -16.24
N VAL A 260 -4.00 3.06 -16.18
CA VAL A 260 -4.46 4.07 -15.22
C VAL A 260 -5.36 3.40 -14.18
N TYR A 261 -4.88 3.33 -12.95
CA TYR A 261 -5.69 2.98 -11.79
C TYR A 261 -6.43 4.24 -11.32
N ILE A 262 -7.76 4.14 -11.21
CA ILE A 262 -8.61 5.30 -10.94
C ILE A 262 -9.59 5.02 -9.80
N THR A 263 -9.66 5.94 -8.84
CA THR A 263 -10.75 6.00 -7.86
C THR A 263 -11.81 6.97 -8.35
N LEU A 264 -13.04 6.47 -8.51
CA LEU A 264 -14.18 7.24 -9.00
C LEU A 264 -14.86 8.07 -7.89
N PRO A 265 -15.65 9.11 -8.23
CA PRO A 265 -16.43 9.89 -7.29
C PRO A 265 -17.38 9.07 -6.39
N TYR A 266 -17.41 9.38 -5.10
CA TYR A 266 -18.15 8.64 -4.06
C TYR A 266 -19.64 8.97 -3.90
N ASP A 267 -20.18 9.95 -4.64
CA ASP A 267 -21.56 10.44 -4.46
C ASP A 267 -22.50 9.96 -5.56
N ARG A 268 -22.16 8.84 -6.21
CA ARG A 268 -22.88 8.25 -7.35
C ARG A 268 -23.02 9.19 -8.55
N ASN A 269 -22.25 10.27 -8.58
CA ASN A 269 -22.34 11.31 -9.58
C ASN A 269 -21.37 11.08 -10.76
N ILE A 270 -21.19 9.81 -11.13
CA ILE A 270 -20.32 9.42 -12.24
C ILE A 270 -20.76 10.09 -13.55
N VAL A 271 -22.05 10.36 -13.70
CA VAL A 271 -22.63 11.02 -14.88
C VAL A 271 -22.14 12.46 -14.99
N GLU A 272 -22.11 13.22 -13.89
CA GLU A 272 -21.58 14.59 -13.90
C GLU A 272 -20.07 14.60 -14.16
N TRP A 273 -19.31 13.73 -13.48
CA TRP A 273 -17.87 13.63 -13.71
C TRP A 273 -17.51 13.26 -15.16
N LEU A 274 -18.25 12.32 -15.76
CA LEU A 274 -18.11 11.95 -17.18
C LEU A 274 -18.41 13.14 -18.09
N LYS A 275 -19.44 13.92 -17.78
CA LYS A 275 -19.82 15.12 -18.53
C LYS A 275 -18.75 16.22 -18.43
N GLU A 276 -18.25 16.50 -17.23
CA GLU A 276 -17.16 17.46 -16.99
C GLU A 276 -15.88 17.05 -17.71
N SER A 277 -15.56 15.75 -17.67
CA SER A 277 -14.41 15.17 -18.37
C SER A 277 -14.62 15.04 -19.88
N LYS A 278 -15.81 15.38 -20.40
CA LYS A 278 -16.20 15.23 -21.81
C LYS A 278 -15.94 13.80 -22.32
N ILE A 279 -16.36 12.81 -21.55
CA ILE A 279 -16.24 11.37 -21.86
C ILE A 279 -17.63 10.76 -21.75
N SER A 280 -18.10 10.06 -22.78
CA SER A 280 -19.33 9.29 -22.66
C SER A 280 -19.09 7.95 -21.94
N LYS A 281 -20.14 7.40 -21.33
CA LYS A 281 -20.08 6.09 -20.66
C LYS A 281 -19.50 4.99 -21.55
N ASN A 282 -19.90 4.94 -22.82
CA ASN A 282 -19.43 3.90 -23.75
C ASN A 282 -17.93 4.04 -24.06
N GLU A 283 -17.42 5.26 -24.20
CA GLU A 283 -16.00 5.49 -24.41
C GLU A 283 -15.19 5.07 -23.18
N PHE A 284 -15.69 5.38 -21.97
CA PHE A 284 -15.03 4.96 -20.73
C PHE A 284 -15.01 3.43 -20.59
N LEU A 285 -16.12 2.75 -20.90
CA LEU A 285 -16.15 1.29 -20.91
C LEU A 285 -15.22 0.70 -22.00
N ASP A 286 -15.01 1.37 -23.13
CA ASP A 286 -14.02 0.94 -24.13
C ASP A 286 -12.59 1.02 -23.58
N LEU A 287 -12.25 2.02 -22.77
CA LEU A 287 -10.96 2.09 -22.05
C LEU A 287 -10.75 0.89 -21.12
N ILE A 288 -11.79 0.54 -20.37
CA ILE A 288 -11.80 -0.63 -19.47
C ILE A 288 -11.63 -1.93 -20.27
N LYS A 289 -12.36 -2.06 -21.38
CA LYS A 289 -12.29 -3.21 -22.28
C LYS A 289 -10.88 -3.41 -22.84
N ARG A 290 -10.19 -2.31 -23.16
CA ARG A 290 -8.80 -2.30 -23.64
C ARG A 290 -7.77 -2.50 -22.53
N GLY A 291 -8.19 -2.56 -21.26
CA GLY A 291 -7.31 -2.71 -20.11
C GLY A 291 -6.56 -1.44 -19.72
N ARG A 292 -6.88 -0.29 -20.33
CA ARG A 292 -6.20 1.00 -20.08
C ARG A 292 -6.62 1.63 -18.75
N VAL A 293 -7.81 1.31 -18.28
CA VAL A 293 -8.37 1.84 -17.03
C VAL A 293 -8.80 0.71 -16.11
N LYS A 294 -8.41 0.79 -14.83
CA LYS A 294 -8.80 -0.12 -13.76
C LYS A 294 -9.37 0.68 -12.60
N LEU A 295 -10.57 0.34 -12.16
CA LEU A 295 -11.29 0.95 -11.06
C LEU A 295 -10.78 0.43 -9.72
N VAL A 296 -10.42 1.35 -8.84
CA VAL A 296 -10.01 1.08 -7.46
C VAL A 296 -11.10 1.60 -6.53
N LEU A 297 -11.71 0.70 -5.77
CA LEU A 297 -12.76 1.02 -4.80
C LEU A 297 -12.14 1.12 -3.40
N THR A 298 -11.67 2.31 -3.06
CA THR A 298 -11.12 2.68 -1.74
C THR A 298 -12.19 2.79 -0.65
N GLN A 299 -13.44 3.05 -1.04
CA GLN A 299 -14.61 3.15 -0.16
C GLN A 299 -15.56 1.95 -0.32
N PRO A 300 -16.58 1.80 0.55
CA PRO A 300 -17.61 0.77 0.36
C PRO A 300 -18.36 0.92 -0.96
N GLU A 301 -18.76 -0.21 -1.55
CA GLU A 301 -19.45 -0.29 -2.84
C GLU A 301 -20.72 0.57 -2.91
N PHE A 302 -21.40 0.77 -1.77
CA PHE A 302 -22.63 1.55 -1.69
C PHE A 302 -22.44 3.06 -1.87
N ARG A 303 -21.20 3.56 -1.77
CA ARG A 303 -20.84 4.94 -2.11
C ARG A 303 -20.84 5.15 -3.62
N TYR A 304 -20.42 4.16 -4.39
CA TYR A 304 -20.33 4.30 -5.84
C TYR A 304 -21.66 4.07 -6.56
N ASP A 305 -21.74 4.49 -7.83
CA ASP A 305 -22.78 4.02 -8.74
C ASP A 305 -22.55 2.53 -9.05
N ILE A 306 -23.20 1.67 -8.28
CA ILE A 306 -23.02 0.22 -8.37
C ILE A 306 -23.40 -0.34 -9.74
N SER A 307 -24.33 0.30 -10.46
CA SER A 307 -24.72 -0.15 -11.80
C SER A 307 -23.57 0.09 -12.77
N PHE A 308 -22.90 1.24 -12.66
CA PHE A 308 -21.70 1.54 -13.44
C PHE A 308 -20.54 0.59 -13.12
N ILE A 309 -20.30 0.29 -11.83
CA ILE A 309 -19.27 -0.68 -11.42
C ILE A 309 -19.55 -2.09 -11.99
N LYS A 310 -20.82 -2.51 -11.99
CA LYS A 310 -21.22 -3.79 -12.61
C LYS A 310 -20.97 -3.80 -14.11
N ASP A 311 -21.26 -2.71 -14.81
CA ASP A 311 -20.96 -2.60 -16.24
C ASP A 311 -19.45 -2.67 -16.52
N ALA A 312 -18.63 -2.02 -15.69
CA ALA A 312 -17.18 -2.12 -15.75
C ALA A 312 -16.68 -3.56 -15.53
N PHE A 313 -17.19 -4.25 -14.50
CA PHE A 313 -16.84 -5.64 -14.21
C PHE A 313 -17.26 -6.60 -15.34
N ASN A 314 -18.47 -6.42 -15.89
CA ASN A 314 -18.96 -7.22 -17.03
C ASN A 314 -18.13 -6.97 -18.29
N THR A 315 -17.57 -5.77 -18.44
CA THR A 315 -16.71 -5.40 -19.57
C THR A 315 -15.31 -6.02 -19.44
N ASN A 316 -14.72 -5.95 -18.23
CA ASN A 316 -13.45 -6.58 -17.91
C ASN A 316 -13.42 -6.91 -16.40
N PRO A 317 -13.52 -8.20 -16.02
CA PRO A 317 -13.51 -8.59 -14.62
C PRO A 317 -12.26 -8.15 -13.86
N ASN A 318 -11.11 -8.06 -14.55
CA ASN A 318 -9.84 -7.69 -13.94
C ASN A 318 -9.70 -6.18 -13.68
N ALA A 319 -10.67 -5.37 -14.11
CA ALA A 319 -10.64 -3.93 -13.99
C ALA A 319 -11.37 -3.39 -12.76
N VAL A 320 -11.99 -4.22 -11.91
CA VAL A 320 -12.64 -3.75 -10.68
C VAL A 320 -11.92 -4.35 -9.49
N ILE A 321 -11.38 -3.49 -8.62
CA ILE A 321 -10.55 -3.84 -7.48
C ILE A 321 -11.21 -3.29 -6.22
N THR A 322 -11.60 -4.15 -5.29
CA THR A 322 -12.27 -3.74 -4.04
C THR A 322 -11.28 -3.50 -2.88
N ARG A 323 -11.80 -2.95 -1.77
CA ARG A 323 -11.05 -2.78 -0.52
C ARG A 323 -10.34 -4.05 -0.02
N ARG A 324 -10.89 -5.25 -0.26
CA ARG A 324 -10.24 -6.52 0.12
C ARG A 324 -9.03 -6.83 -0.75
N ALA A 325 -9.10 -6.57 -2.05
CA ALA A 325 -7.95 -6.72 -2.95
C ALA A 325 -6.88 -5.64 -2.69
N ILE A 326 -7.29 -4.41 -2.33
CA ILE A 326 -6.37 -3.35 -1.89
C ILE A 326 -5.63 -3.78 -0.61
N ALA A 327 -6.35 -4.33 0.37
CA ALA A 327 -5.73 -4.83 1.59
C ALA A 327 -4.70 -5.93 1.28
N ALA A 328 -5.03 -6.88 0.39
CA ALA A 328 -4.10 -7.91 -0.06
C ALA A 328 -2.86 -7.30 -0.73
N LEU A 329 -3.05 -6.32 -1.61
CA LEU A 329 -1.95 -5.61 -2.27
C LEU A 329 -1.02 -4.92 -1.25
N HIS A 330 -1.56 -4.18 -0.29
CA HIS A 330 -0.75 -3.54 0.76
C HIS A 330 0.04 -4.56 1.57
N GLN A 331 -0.60 -5.67 1.96
CA GLN A 331 0.07 -6.71 2.73
C GLN A 331 1.21 -7.37 1.94
N ILE A 332 1.00 -7.65 0.65
CA ILE A 332 2.02 -8.18 -0.25
C ILE A 332 3.19 -7.20 -0.34
N ASP A 333 2.92 -5.92 -0.59
CA ASP A 333 3.96 -4.90 -0.78
C ASP A 333 4.82 -4.74 0.48
N ILE A 334 4.21 -4.72 1.66
CA ILE A 334 4.92 -4.64 2.94
C ILE A 334 5.78 -5.87 3.20
N VAL A 335 5.24 -7.08 2.92
CA VAL A 335 6.01 -8.32 3.11
C VAL A 335 7.18 -8.38 2.14
N GLU A 336 6.97 -8.07 0.86
CA GLU A 336 8.04 -8.03 -0.15
C GLU A 336 9.11 -7.00 0.22
N MET A 337 8.71 -5.78 0.62
CA MET A 337 9.64 -4.73 1.05
C MET A 337 10.45 -5.16 2.28
N SER A 338 9.79 -5.66 3.33
CA SER A 338 10.47 -6.14 4.54
C SER A 338 11.41 -7.30 4.26
N ASN A 339 11.01 -8.28 3.44
CA ASN A 339 11.85 -9.44 3.08
C ASN A 339 13.11 -9.04 2.30
N ASN A 340 13.02 -8.03 1.44
CA ASN A 340 14.13 -7.59 0.62
C ASN A 340 14.99 -6.48 1.28
N TYR A 341 14.55 -5.96 2.42
CA TYR A 341 15.18 -4.82 3.08
C TYR A 341 16.54 -5.19 3.68
N LEU A 342 17.54 -4.37 3.40
CA LEU A 342 18.94 -4.64 3.75
C LEU A 342 19.18 -4.79 5.26
N LEU A 343 18.45 -4.05 6.10
CA LEU A 343 18.63 -4.09 7.55
C LEU A 343 17.79 -5.17 8.24
N ASN A 344 17.01 -5.96 7.49
CA ASN A 344 16.24 -7.08 8.04
C ASN A 344 17.09 -8.37 8.17
N GLU A 345 18.37 -8.23 8.48
CA GLU A 345 19.27 -9.35 8.75
C GLU A 345 19.65 -9.37 10.22
N ALA A 346 19.50 -10.53 10.89
CA ALA A 346 19.73 -10.67 12.33
C ALA A 346 21.14 -10.22 12.78
N THR A 347 22.13 -10.37 11.91
CA THR A 347 23.51 -9.92 12.15
C THR A 347 23.68 -8.41 12.13
N ILE A 348 22.86 -7.69 11.36
CA ILE A 348 22.90 -6.23 11.24
C ILE A 348 22.08 -5.57 12.36
N PHE A 349 21.04 -6.28 12.84
CA PHE A 349 20.10 -5.75 13.83
C PHE A 349 20.75 -5.36 15.16
N GLN A 350 21.74 -6.12 15.61
CA GLN A 350 22.48 -5.85 16.86
C GLN A 350 23.35 -4.60 16.78
N GLU A 351 23.78 -4.19 15.58
CA GLU A 351 24.62 -3.01 15.36
C GLU A 351 23.80 -1.73 15.08
N LEU A 352 22.47 -1.87 14.91
CA LEU A 352 21.62 -0.78 14.47
C LEU A 352 21.51 0.35 15.50
N LYS A 353 21.33 0.01 16.79
CA LYS A 353 21.24 1.01 17.87
C LYS A 353 22.55 1.83 18.01
N PRO A 354 23.75 1.21 18.12
CA PRO A 354 25.01 1.95 18.10
C PRO A 354 25.17 2.85 16.87
N PHE A 355 24.79 2.35 15.69
CA PHE A 355 24.83 3.14 14.46
C PHE A 355 23.88 4.35 14.52
N CYS A 356 22.63 4.17 14.95
CA CYS A 356 21.67 5.26 15.13
C CYS A 356 22.15 6.30 16.16
N GLN A 357 22.84 5.88 17.23
CA GLN A 357 23.41 6.80 18.22
C GLN A 357 24.51 7.68 17.60
N ILE A 358 25.42 7.11 16.81
CA ILE A 358 26.47 7.88 16.12
C ILE A 358 25.83 8.94 15.21
N ILE A 359 24.77 8.57 14.49
CA ILE A 359 24.05 9.50 13.61
C ILE A 359 23.36 10.60 14.42
N ALA A 360 22.68 10.23 15.50
CA ALA A 360 22.00 11.14 16.40
C ALA A 360 22.95 12.22 16.93
N ASP A 361 24.15 11.83 17.35
CA ASP A 361 25.17 12.73 17.88
C ASP A 361 25.69 13.71 16.81
N ILE A 362 25.90 13.23 15.57
CA ILE A 362 26.36 14.05 14.44
C ILE A 362 25.29 15.05 14.03
N MET A 363 24.04 14.60 13.92
CA MET A 363 22.93 15.37 13.37
C MET A 363 22.19 16.20 14.41
N LYS A 364 22.44 15.96 15.70
CA LYS A 364 21.74 16.56 16.83
C LYS A 364 20.23 16.35 16.77
N VAL A 365 19.82 15.16 16.33
CA VAL A 365 18.43 14.70 16.31
C VAL A 365 18.34 13.47 17.20
N ASP A 366 17.17 13.25 17.80
CA ASP A 366 16.94 12.12 18.69
C ASP A 366 17.24 10.77 18.02
N MET A 367 17.93 9.88 18.74
CA MET A 367 18.33 8.56 18.26
C MET A 367 17.10 7.70 17.93
N LYS A 368 16.03 7.84 18.73
CA LYS A 368 14.78 7.10 18.53
C LYS A 368 14.18 7.36 17.14
N PHE A 369 14.25 8.59 16.63
CA PHE A 369 13.76 8.91 15.28
C PHE A 369 14.50 8.10 14.21
N TYR A 370 15.83 8.08 14.24
CA TYR A 370 16.62 7.30 13.28
C TYR A 370 16.38 5.81 13.43
N TYR A 371 16.25 5.32 14.66
CA TYR A 371 15.93 3.93 14.90
C TYR A 371 14.57 3.55 14.30
N ASP A 372 13.52 4.29 14.62
CA ASP A 372 12.16 4.07 14.10
C ASP A 372 12.08 4.15 12.57
N LEU A 373 12.87 5.03 11.95
CA LEU A 373 13.05 5.08 10.50
C LEU A 373 13.64 3.78 9.97
N MET A 374 14.79 3.36 10.49
CA MET A 374 15.47 2.16 9.98
C MET A 374 14.66 0.88 10.20
N VAL A 375 13.90 0.76 11.30
CA VAL A 375 13.13 -0.46 11.57
C VAL A 375 11.71 -0.44 11.01
N TRP A 376 11.28 0.66 10.37
CA TRP A 376 9.90 0.81 9.91
C TRP A 376 9.40 -0.34 9.03
N PRO A 377 10.12 -0.85 8.00
CA PRO A 377 9.61 -1.95 7.17
C PRO A 377 9.23 -3.20 7.98
N ILE A 378 9.94 -3.46 9.06
CA ILE A 378 9.73 -4.62 9.95
C ILE A 378 8.55 -4.35 10.88
N LYS A 379 8.49 -3.16 11.49
CA LYS A 379 7.34 -2.74 12.31
C LYS A 379 6.05 -2.76 11.48
N ALA A 380 6.07 -2.21 10.27
CA ALA A 380 4.93 -2.15 9.37
C ALA A 380 4.42 -3.55 9.05
N ARG A 381 5.31 -4.51 8.71
CA ARG A 381 4.93 -5.91 8.48
C ARG A 381 4.23 -6.55 9.66
N ARG A 382 4.75 -6.33 10.87
CA ARG A 382 4.20 -6.94 12.09
C ARG A 382 2.86 -6.30 12.51
N LYS A 383 2.68 -5.00 12.27
CA LYS A 383 1.44 -4.26 12.58
C LYS A 383 0.33 -4.46 11.54
N SER A 384 0.67 -4.56 10.25
CA SER A 384 -0.29 -4.33 9.17
C SER A 384 -1.45 -5.33 9.14
N PHE A 385 -1.24 -6.58 9.56
CA PHE A 385 -2.23 -7.65 9.38
C PHE A 385 -3.59 -7.31 10.00
N GLU A 386 -3.60 -6.94 11.29
CA GLU A 386 -4.85 -6.73 12.03
C GLU A 386 -5.61 -5.52 11.51
N TYR A 387 -4.89 -4.43 11.22
CA TYR A 387 -5.44 -3.22 10.62
C TYR A 387 -6.04 -3.50 9.23
N LEU A 388 -5.31 -4.21 8.36
CA LEU A 388 -5.78 -4.56 7.02
C LEU A 388 -6.95 -5.56 7.05
N LEU A 389 -6.98 -6.46 8.04
CA LEU A 389 -8.07 -7.41 8.22
C LEU A 389 -9.40 -6.71 8.53
N THR A 390 -9.38 -5.69 9.41
CA THR A 390 -10.61 -5.02 9.88
C THR A 390 -10.99 -3.82 9.03
N ASN A 391 -10.02 -2.99 8.65
CA ASN A 391 -10.24 -1.67 8.06
C ASN A 391 -9.65 -1.53 6.65
N GLY A 392 -8.81 -2.47 6.23
CA GLY A 392 -8.12 -2.42 4.94
C GLY A 392 -7.33 -1.13 4.71
N GLY A 393 -7.36 -0.61 3.48
CA GLY A 393 -6.62 0.59 3.08
C GLY A 393 -6.86 1.83 3.97
N PHE A 394 -8.07 1.99 4.52
CA PHE A 394 -8.39 3.11 5.41
C PHE A 394 -7.47 3.19 6.64
N SER A 395 -6.96 2.06 7.10
CA SER A 395 -6.06 1.97 8.26
C SER A 395 -4.57 2.14 7.95
N THR A 396 -4.23 2.50 6.70
CA THR A 396 -2.83 2.66 6.29
C THR A 396 -2.06 3.60 7.22
N ALA A 397 -2.68 4.69 7.68
CA ALA A 397 -2.04 5.60 8.63
C ALA A 397 -1.59 4.93 9.94
N ALA A 398 -2.19 3.80 10.35
CA ALA A 398 -1.83 3.10 11.59
C ALA A 398 -0.52 2.29 11.50
N TYR A 399 -0.03 1.99 10.29
CA TYR A 399 1.24 1.27 10.08
C TYR A 399 2.17 1.92 9.04
N GLY A 400 1.68 2.90 8.30
CA GLY A 400 2.38 3.56 7.20
C GLY A 400 3.59 4.38 7.64
N VAL A 401 4.40 4.83 6.66
CA VAL A 401 5.60 5.63 6.92
C VAL A 401 5.31 6.95 7.63
N ASN A 402 4.06 7.44 7.54
CA ASN A 402 3.60 8.64 8.24
C ASN A 402 3.88 8.58 9.74
N ASN A 403 3.77 7.42 10.39
CA ASN A 403 3.98 7.28 11.84
C ASN A 403 5.41 7.57 12.29
N VAL A 404 6.37 7.52 11.37
CA VAL A 404 7.78 7.81 11.68
C VAL A 404 8.08 9.28 11.47
N ILE A 405 7.58 9.86 10.37
CA ILE A 405 7.97 11.20 9.94
C ILE A 405 7.07 12.32 10.46
N GLU A 406 5.79 12.04 10.70
CA GLU A 406 4.81 13.06 11.12
C GLU A 406 5.23 13.76 12.42
N PRO A 407 5.56 13.06 13.53
CA PRO A 407 5.86 13.74 14.79
C PRO A 407 7.06 14.68 14.66
N TRP A 408 8.05 14.27 13.86
CA TRP A 408 9.25 15.06 13.64
C TRP A 408 9.00 16.27 12.75
N ILE A 409 8.27 16.12 11.63
CA ILE A 409 7.93 17.23 10.75
C ILE A 409 7.06 18.23 11.52
N SER A 410 6.06 17.77 12.27
CA SER A 410 5.20 18.62 13.07
C SER A 410 5.96 19.44 14.10
N ASN A 411 6.92 18.83 14.78
CA ASN A 411 7.81 19.54 15.69
C ASN A 411 8.71 20.55 14.96
N ALA A 412 9.26 20.19 13.80
CA ALA A 412 10.14 21.06 13.02
C ALA A 412 9.41 22.33 12.51
N VAL A 413 8.16 22.19 12.05
CA VAL A 413 7.35 23.33 11.57
C VAL A 413 6.50 23.98 12.67
N ASN A 414 6.56 23.46 13.90
CA ASN A 414 5.73 23.88 15.03
C ASN A 414 4.23 23.92 14.69
N LYS A 415 3.74 22.88 14.01
CA LYS A 415 2.33 22.71 13.61
C LYS A 415 1.96 21.24 13.69
N ASP A 416 0.82 20.93 14.30
CA ASP A 416 0.23 19.59 14.24
C ASP A 416 -0.21 19.29 12.79
N LEU A 417 0.38 18.25 12.20
CA LEU A 417 0.11 17.76 10.86
C LEU A 417 -0.48 16.34 10.87
N THR A 418 -0.88 15.85 12.06
CA THR A 418 -1.43 14.50 12.25
C THR A 418 -2.55 14.23 11.25
N PHE A 419 -3.46 15.19 11.10
CA PHE A 419 -4.60 15.06 10.20
C PHE A 419 -4.15 14.92 8.74
N GLU A 420 -3.32 15.84 8.25
CA GLU A 420 -2.89 15.85 6.86
C GLU A 420 -2.07 14.60 6.49
N PHE A 421 -1.21 14.12 7.39
CA PHE A 421 -0.50 12.85 7.18
C PHE A 421 -1.45 11.65 7.20
N THR A 422 -2.43 11.64 8.10
CA THR A 422 -3.39 10.54 8.23
C THR A 422 -4.26 10.41 6.97
N VAL A 423 -4.85 11.51 6.50
CA VAL A 423 -5.83 11.47 5.39
C VAL A 423 -5.19 11.19 4.04
N ASN A 424 -3.92 11.56 3.83
CA ASN A 424 -3.21 11.33 2.57
C ASN A 424 -2.44 10.00 2.54
N SER A 425 -2.31 9.30 3.68
CA SER A 425 -1.47 8.09 3.77
C SER A 425 -1.95 6.96 2.83
N GLU A 426 -3.26 6.70 2.75
CA GLU A 426 -3.82 5.60 1.96
C GLU A 426 -3.48 5.73 0.47
N SER A 427 -3.74 6.88 -0.15
CA SER A 427 -3.56 7.08 -1.60
C SER A 427 -2.10 6.96 -2.03
N ILE A 428 -1.19 7.47 -1.20
CA ILE A 428 0.26 7.44 -1.45
C ILE A 428 0.81 6.03 -1.32
N HIS A 429 0.44 5.29 -0.26
CA HIS A 429 0.87 3.90 -0.11
C HIS A 429 0.25 2.99 -1.16
N LEU A 430 -1.00 3.23 -1.55
CA LEU A 430 -1.66 2.49 -2.62
C LEU A 430 -0.94 2.69 -3.97
N ALA A 431 -0.63 3.93 -4.34
CA ALA A 431 0.13 4.21 -5.56
C ALA A 431 1.50 3.51 -5.52
N ASN A 432 2.19 3.61 -4.39
CA ASN A 432 3.47 2.94 -4.20
C ASN A 432 3.32 1.42 -4.35
N ALA A 433 2.33 0.79 -3.70
CA ALA A 433 2.10 -0.65 -3.75
C ALA A 433 1.74 -1.14 -5.17
N LEU A 434 1.03 -0.34 -5.95
CA LEU A 434 0.75 -0.57 -7.37
C LEU A 434 1.97 -0.38 -8.28
N ASN A 435 3.14 0.01 -7.75
CA ASN A 435 4.29 0.47 -8.52
C ASN A 435 3.87 1.55 -9.56
N ALA A 436 2.96 2.43 -9.15
CA ALA A 436 2.32 3.41 -10.00
C ALA A 436 2.78 4.83 -9.65
N THR A 437 2.90 5.70 -10.65
CA THR A 437 3.10 7.13 -10.40
C THR A 437 1.87 7.73 -9.74
N TYR A 438 2.06 8.37 -8.59
CA TYR A 438 1.00 9.11 -7.89
C TYR A 438 0.84 10.52 -8.46
N PHE A 439 -0.41 10.98 -8.59
CA PHE A 439 -0.73 12.33 -9.04
C PHE A 439 -1.42 13.13 -7.93
N PRO A 440 -0.68 14.03 -7.26
CA PRO A 440 -1.22 14.91 -6.22
C PRO A 440 -2.37 15.78 -6.71
N TYR A 441 -3.38 15.94 -5.87
CA TYR A 441 -4.54 16.76 -6.18
C TYR A 441 -4.32 18.21 -5.76
N HIS A 442 -5.13 19.10 -6.35
CA HIS A 442 -5.10 20.53 -6.05
C HIS A 442 -6.54 21.01 -5.86
N THR A 443 -6.78 21.75 -4.78
CA THR A 443 -8.07 22.39 -4.53
C THR A 443 -8.12 23.77 -5.18
N GLU A 444 -9.32 24.28 -5.42
CA GLU A 444 -9.51 25.64 -5.95
C GLU A 444 -8.97 26.71 -4.97
N GLU A 445 -8.86 26.38 -3.68
CA GLU A 445 -8.32 27.23 -2.61
C GLU A 445 -6.78 27.13 -2.49
N GLY A 446 -6.12 26.33 -3.34
CA GLY A 446 -4.66 26.21 -3.40
C GLY A 446 -4.04 25.17 -2.45
N TYR A 447 -4.85 24.36 -1.76
CA TYR A 447 -4.34 23.22 -0.99
C TYR A 447 -3.95 22.07 -1.92
N SER A 448 -2.86 21.39 -1.62
CA SER A 448 -2.40 20.19 -2.32
C SER A 448 -1.77 19.20 -1.36
N ASP A 449 -1.92 17.91 -1.64
CA ASP A 449 -1.24 16.85 -0.92
C ASP A 449 0.20 16.58 -1.40
N GLN A 450 0.69 17.33 -2.40
CA GLN A 450 2.02 17.17 -3.01
C GLN A 450 3.15 17.10 -1.98
N TYR A 451 3.11 17.94 -0.94
CA TYR A 451 4.13 17.93 0.11
C TYR A 451 4.20 16.58 0.83
N TYR A 452 3.05 16.04 1.23
CA TYR A 452 2.94 14.76 1.92
C TYR A 452 3.26 13.60 0.97
N ALA A 453 2.84 13.70 -0.29
CA ALA A 453 3.15 12.76 -1.35
C ALA A 453 4.65 12.62 -1.58
N ASN A 454 5.38 13.73 -1.64
CA ASN A 454 6.84 13.70 -1.77
C ASN A 454 7.48 13.07 -0.53
N ALA A 455 7.15 13.57 0.66
CA ALA A 455 7.77 13.10 1.90
C ALA A 455 7.56 11.58 2.15
N MET A 456 6.34 11.08 2.00
CA MET A 456 6.04 9.66 2.16
C MET A 456 6.50 8.83 0.96
N GLY A 457 6.33 9.33 -0.26
CA GLY A 457 6.68 8.64 -1.49
C GLY A 457 8.19 8.40 -1.61
N ASP A 458 9.01 9.40 -1.31
CA ASP A 458 10.47 9.28 -1.31
C ASP A 458 10.94 8.22 -0.31
N LEU A 459 10.33 8.19 0.87
CA LEU A 459 10.68 7.24 1.91
C LEU A 459 10.26 5.80 1.55
N LEU A 460 9.06 5.61 0.98
CA LEU A 460 8.62 4.32 0.47
C LEU A 460 9.51 3.83 -0.69
N ASN A 461 9.89 4.72 -1.61
CA ASN A 461 10.80 4.42 -2.70
C ASN A 461 12.19 4.05 -2.20
N PHE A 462 12.68 4.73 -1.16
CA PHE A 462 13.92 4.35 -0.48
C PHE A 462 13.84 2.93 0.04
N TYR A 463 12.82 2.56 0.82
CA TYR A 463 12.74 1.21 1.40
C TYR A 463 12.64 0.11 0.33
N LYS A 464 11.93 0.35 -0.78
CA LYS A 464 11.87 -0.60 -1.91
C LYS A 464 13.23 -0.81 -2.57
N ASN A 465 14.03 0.24 -2.66
CA ASN A 465 15.34 0.20 -3.28
C ASN A 465 16.48 -0.10 -2.30
N ALA A 466 16.23 -0.05 -0.99
CA ALA A 466 17.17 -0.39 0.07
C ALA A 466 17.35 -1.90 0.21
N ASN A 467 17.76 -2.53 -0.88
CA ASN A 467 18.13 -3.93 -1.00
C ASN A 467 19.52 -4.02 -1.65
N LYS A 468 20.16 -5.19 -1.54
CA LYS A 468 21.54 -5.41 -2.00
C LYS A 468 21.77 -5.09 -3.49
N THR A 469 20.72 -5.18 -4.31
CA THR A 469 20.81 -5.02 -5.77
C THR A 469 20.64 -3.55 -6.20
N ASN A 470 19.69 -2.85 -5.60
CA ASN A 470 19.21 -1.57 -6.13
C ASN A 470 19.73 -0.36 -5.35
N ILE A 471 20.23 -0.55 -4.12
CA ILE A 471 20.57 0.59 -3.27
C ILE A 471 21.64 1.47 -3.92
N ALA A 472 22.66 0.89 -4.56
CA ALA A 472 23.74 1.64 -5.21
C ALA A 472 23.24 2.49 -6.40
N THR A 473 22.39 1.92 -7.25
CA THR A 473 21.81 2.65 -8.40
C THR A 473 20.87 3.75 -7.94
N PHE A 474 19.97 3.45 -7.00
CA PHE A 474 19.07 4.44 -6.40
C PHE A 474 19.84 5.59 -5.76
N VAL A 475 20.99 5.25 -5.16
CA VAL A 475 21.93 6.17 -4.58
C VAL A 475 22.48 7.09 -5.69
N ASP A 476 23.17 6.54 -6.68
CA ASP A 476 23.79 7.33 -7.75
C ASP A 476 22.78 8.25 -8.49
N ASP A 477 21.55 7.78 -8.71
CA ASP A 477 20.47 8.56 -9.30
C ASP A 477 20.11 9.80 -8.44
N HIS A 478 20.02 9.66 -7.11
CA HIS A 478 19.70 10.76 -6.18
C HIS A 478 20.82 11.80 -6.04
N GLU A 479 22.10 11.40 -6.16
CA GLU A 479 23.22 12.36 -6.16
C GLU A 479 23.20 13.25 -7.42
N SER A 480 22.71 12.76 -8.55
CA SER A 480 22.54 13.56 -9.77
C SER A 480 21.50 14.69 -9.60
N PHE A 481 20.42 14.47 -8.85
CA PHE A 481 19.40 15.50 -8.58
C PHE A 481 19.93 16.66 -7.71
N LYS A 482 20.85 16.38 -6.78
CA LYS A 482 21.50 17.43 -5.95
C LYS A 482 22.45 18.34 -6.74
N SER A 483 22.78 17.99 -7.98
CA SER A 483 23.66 18.79 -8.86
C SER A 483 22.92 19.89 -9.64
N GLY A 484 21.64 20.14 -9.34
CA GLY A 484 20.82 21.19 -9.98
C GLY A 484 19.89 20.67 -11.09
N VAL A 485 19.75 19.35 -11.22
CA VAL A 485 18.81 18.70 -12.14
C VAL A 485 17.43 18.63 -11.47
N ILE A 486 16.45 19.38 -11.99
CA ILE A 486 15.10 19.45 -11.41
C ILE A 486 14.23 18.33 -11.99
N PRO A 487 13.54 17.50 -11.18
CA PRO A 487 12.65 16.47 -11.70
C PRO A 487 11.54 17.06 -12.58
N ILE A 488 11.21 16.36 -13.67
CA ILE A 488 10.11 16.72 -14.57
C ILE A 488 8.81 16.22 -13.98
N ASN A 489 7.80 17.08 -13.90
CA ASN A 489 6.42 16.61 -13.91
C ASN A 489 6.01 16.36 -15.38
N PRO A 490 5.75 15.12 -15.81
CA PRO A 490 5.49 14.82 -17.22
C PRO A 490 4.29 15.57 -17.82
N ILE A 491 3.35 16.02 -16.97
CA ILE A 491 2.17 16.79 -17.35
C ILE A 491 2.50 18.27 -17.65
N ASP A 492 3.61 18.77 -17.11
CA ASP A 492 4.07 20.13 -17.40
C ASP A 492 4.70 20.24 -18.79
N ILE A 493 5.03 19.12 -19.42
CA ILE A 493 5.70 19.09 -20.71
C ILE A 493 4.71 18.94 -21.87
N ILE A 494 3.57 18.28 -21.68
CA ILE A 494 2.69 17.84 -22.77
C ILE A 494 1.32 18.50 -22.66
N GLU A 495 0.83 19.03 -23.78
CA GLU A 495 -0.54 19.48 -23.97
C GLU A 495 -1.28 18.50 -24.89
N VAL A 496 -2.29 17.82 -24.35
CA VAL A 496 -3.18 16.94 -25.14
C VAL A 496 -4.34 17.77 -25.68
N ASN A 497 -4.68 17.56 -26.96
CA ASN A 497 -5.78 18.28 -27.58
C ASN A 497 -7.12 17.86 -26.93
N GLY A 498 -7.80 18.78 -26.24
CA GLY A 498 -9.08 18.50 -25.57
C GLY A 498 -10.29 18.36 -26.52
N PHE A 499 -10.14 18.59 -27.82
CA PHE A 499 -11.22 18.51 -28.81
C PHE A 499 -11.38 17.12 -29.43
N ILE A 500 -10.39 16.22 -29.29
CA ILE A 500 -10.49 14.84 -29.77
C ILE A 500 -11.19 13.97 -28.74
N THR A 501 -12.00 13.02 -29.23
CA THR A 501 -12.65 12.03 -28.37
C THR A 501 -11.60 11.14 -27.70
N ILE A 502 -11.87 10.64 -26.49
CA ILE A 502 -10.89 9.82 -25.76
C ILE A 502 -10.62 8.49 -26.49
N THR A 503 -11.61 7.99 -27.24
CA THR A 503 -11.48 6.80 -28.07
C THR A 503 -10.65 7.04 -29.33
N GLU A 504 -10.74 8.24 -29.92
CA GLU A 504 -9.89 8.63 -31.05
C GLU A 504 -8.44 8.81 -30.61
N LEU A 505 -8.20 9.48 -29.47
CA LEU A 505 -6.90 9.54 -28.83
C LEU A 505 -6.30 8.13 -28.69
N GLU A 506 -7.03 7.24 -28.01
CA GLU A 506 -6.61 5.85 -27.79
C GLU A 506 -6.34 5.06 -29.07
N SER A 507 -7.15 5.27 -30.11
CA SER A 507 -6.96 4.59 -31.38
C SER A 507 -5.69 5.06 -32.08
N GLU A 508 -5.31 6.34 -31.94
CA GLU A 508 -4.03 6.85 -32.39
C GLU A 508 -2.86 6.38 -31.51
N LEU A 509 -3.06 6.26 -30.19
CA LEU A 509 -2.04 5.73 -29.27
C LEU A 509 -1.72 4.26 -29.60
N ALA A 510 -2.75 3.44 -29.82
CA ALA A 510 -2.63 2.02 -30.11
C ALA A 510 -1.93 1.74 -31.46
N LYS A 511 -2.14 2.59 -32.49
CA LYS A 511 -1.50 2.44 -33.81
C LYS A 511 0.00 2.69 -33.77
N ASN A 512 0.46 3.57 -32.89
CA ASN A 512 1.80 4.15 -32.97
C ASN A 512 2.84 3.53 -32.02
N LYS A 513 2.48 2.51 -31.22
CA LYS A 513 3.31 1.97 -30.11
C LYS A 513 3.92 3.12 -29.30
N ILE A 514 3.06 3.79 -28.53
CA ILE A 514 3.46 4.95 -27.72
C ILE A 514 4.49 4.59 -26.66
N PHE A 515 4.44 3.37 -26.15
CA PHE A 515 5.46 2.84 -25.26
C PHE A 515 6.48 2.00 -26.06
N PRO A 516 7.79 2.17 -25.81
CA PRO A 516 8.40 3.00 -24.77
C PRO A 516 8.67 4.47 -25.17
N GLY A 517 8.16 4.96 -26.31
CA GLY A 517 8.46 6.30 -26.83
C GLY A 517 8.16 7.49 -25.88
N SER A 518 7.04 7.46 -25.16
CA SER A 518 6.71 8.46 -24.12
C SER A 518 7.70 8.42 -22.95
N LYS A 519 8.05 7.21 -22.50
CA LYS A 519 9.04 6.97 -21.44
C LYS A 519 10.42 7.50 -21.85
N ASN A 520 10.90 7.13 -23.03
CA ASN A 520 12.19 7.58 -23.57
C ASN A 520 12.26 9.10 -23.68
N LEU A 521 11.16 9.75 -24.09
CA LEU A 521 11.08 11.21 -24.15
C LEU A 521 11.26 11.84 -22.76
N ILE A 522 10.54 11.35 -21.76
CA ILE A 522 10.63 11.86 -20.38
C ILE A 522 12.03 11.59 -19.81
N GLU A 523 12.54 10.37 -19.95
CA GLU A 523 13.89 9.98 -19.50
C GLU A 523 15.00 10.80 -20.19
N SER A 524 14.81 11.19 -21.46
CA SER A 524 15.79 12.04 -22.17
C SER A 524 15.78 13.50 -21.72
N LEU A 525 14.65 13.99 -21.21
CA LEU A 525 14.50 15.37 -20.76
C LEU A 525 14.81 15.54 -19.27
N ALA A 526 14.58 14.49 -18.47
CA ALA A 526 14.72 14.49 -17.01
C ALA A 526 16.11 14.90 -16.51
N PRO A 527 17.23 14.45 -17.10
CA PRO A 527 18.57 14.80 -16.60
C PRO A 527 19.03 16.21 -16.99
N LEU A 528 18.28 16.93 -17.83
CA LEU A 528 18.68 18.25 -18.32
C LEU A 528 18.38 19.36 -17.30
N SER A 529 19.23 20.39 -17.26
CA SER A 529 18.96 21.65 -16.55
C SER A 529 17.70 22.33 -17.12
N ILE A 530 17.07 23.28 -16.42
CA ILE A 530 15.88 24.00 -16.94
C ILE A 530 16.17 24.64 -18.30
N GLU A 531 17.32 25.30 -18.42
CA GLU A 531 17.72 26.04 -19.62
C GLU A 531 17.95 25.08 -20.80
N ASP A 532 18.70 23.99 -20.57
CA ASP A 532 18.97 22.97 -21.58
C ASP A 532 17.69 22.22 -21.98
N ARG A 533 16.81 21.95 -21.00
CA ARG A 533 15.52 21.31 -21.22
C ARG A 533 14.62 22.17 -22.09
N GLN A 534 14.50 23.47 -21.79
CA GLN A 534 13.70 24.39 -22.58
C GLN A 534 14.27 24.53 -24.00
N ALA A 535 15.60 24.60 -24.14
CA ALA A 535 16.26 24.59 -25.44
C ALA A 535 15.97 23.29 -26.22
N LYS A 536 15.99 22.13 -25.54
CA LYS A 536 15.71 20.82 -26.14
C LYS A 536 14.25 20.65 -26.55
N ILE A 537 13.32 21.13 -25.74
CA ILE A 537 11.88 21.16 -26.05
C ILE A 537 11.62 22.06 -27.27
N ASN A 538 12.24 23.25 -27.30
CA ASN A 538 12.16 24.15 -28.45
C ASN A 538 12.75 23.51 -29.70
N TYR A 539 13.88 22.81 -29.58
CA TYR A 539 14.48 22.04 -30.67
C TYR A 539 13.51 20.97 -31.20
N TYR A 540 12.96 20.12 -30.32
CA TYR A 540 11.99 19.10 -30.72
C TYR A 540 10.73 19.68 -31.38
N ASN A 541 10.16 20.74 -30.80
CA ASN A 541 9.01 21.44 -31.37
C ASN A 541 9.31 21.98 -32.77
N ASN A 542 10.50 22.57 -32.96
CA ASN A 542 10.93 23.09 -34.26
C ASN A 542 11.16 21.97 -35.29
N GLU A 543 11.74 20.83 -34.89
CA GLU A 543 11.96 19.70 -35.78
C GLU A 543 10.65 18.99 -36.18
N VAL A 544 9.70 18.84 -35.25
CA VAL A 544 8.35 18.32 -35.54
C VAL A 544 7.61 19.24 -36.50
N VAL A 545 7.71 20.57 -36.30
CA VAL A 545 7.12 21.55 -37.22
C VAL A 545 7.79 21.47 -38.61
N LYS A 546 9.13 21.35 -38.68
CA LYS A 546 9.86 21.19 -39.96
C LYS A 546 9.47 19.90 -40.70
N ASN A 547 9.26 18.81 -39.99
CA ASN A 547 8.82 17.52 -40.56
C ASN A 547 7.37 17.57 -41.10
N ILE A 548 6.55 18.51 -40.60
CA ILE A 548 5.12 18.60 -40.93
C ILE A 548 4.82 19.76 -41.89
N ASN A 549 5.67 20.78 -41.95
CA ASN A 549 5.65 21.84 -42.95
C ASN A 549 7.04 22.49 -43.08
N PRO A 550 7.67 22.51 -44.28
CA PRO A 550 8.99 23.07 -44.44
C PRO A 550 8.90 24.59 -44.61
N LYS A 551 8.86 25.37 -43.52
CA LYS A 551 9.21 26.81 -43.54
C LYS A 551 9.64 27.35 -42.17
N LYS A 552 10.77 28.08 -42.22
CA LYS A 552 11.59 28.64 -41.14
C LYS A 552 10.84 29.54 -40.15
N ILE A 553 11.25 29.50 -38.88
CA ILE A 553 11.13 30.61 -37.91
C ILE A 553 12.45 30.73 -37.11
N ILE A 554 12.83 31.99 -36.84
CA ILE A 554 14.03 32.51 -36.15
C ILE A 554 13.72 32.65 -34.65
N PRO A 555 14.66 32.43 -33.71
CA PRO A 555 14.42 32.62 -32.27
C PRO A 555 14.71 34.07 -31.84
N ASP A 556 13.91 34.58 -30.90
CA ASP A 556 14.23 35.74 -30.08
C ASP A 556 13.94 35.43 -28.59
N ALA A 557 14.62 36.20 -27.76
CA ALA A 557 15.10 35.94 -26.41
C ALA A 557 14.07 35.85 -25.26
N ILE A 558 14.47 35.06 -24.25
CA ILE A 558 14.52 35.26 -22.78
C ILE A 558 13.44 36.18 -22.15
N ASP A 559 12.67 35.65 -21.19
CA ASP A 559 12.49 36.30 -19.87
C ASP A 559 12.13 35.30 -18.76
N LEU A 560 12.64 35.61 -17.57
CA LEU A 560 12.65 34.89 -16.30
C LEU A 560 11.26 34.83 -15.64
N GLY A 561 10.88 33.63 -15.20
CA GLY A 561 9.76 33.40 -14.28
C GLY A 561 10.21 32.50 -13.14
N THR A 562 10.62 33.11 -12.04
CA THR A 562 10.95 32.47 -10.76
C THR A 562 9.82 31.57 -10.25
N ASN A 563 10.14 30.34 -9.88
CA ASN A 563 9.49 29.69 -8.75
C ASN A 563 10.52 28.93 -7.91
N ILE A 564 10.96 29.63 -6.87
CA ILE A 564 11.64 29.11 -5.69
C ILE A 564 10.54 28.49 -4.81
N ILE A 565 10.16 27.23 -5.02
CA ILE A 565 9.50 26.40 -4.00
C ILE A 565 9.89 24.94 -4.23
N VAL A 566 11.17 24.62 -4.03
CA VAL A 566 11.61 23.23 -3.72
C VAL A 566 12.75 23.29 -2.68
N ASP A 567 13.56 24.35 -2.67
CA ASP A 567 14.70 24.48 -1.75
C ASP A 567 14.38 25.05 -0.35
N SER A 568 13.22 25.69 -0.14
CA SER A 568 12.88 26.27 1.17
C SER A 568 12.37 25.24 2.18
N ILE A 569 11.95 24.05 1.73
CA ILE A 569 11.50 22.99 2.63
C ILE A 569 12.68 22.14 3.10
N GLY A 570 13.64 21.82 2.23
CA GLY A 570 14.84 21.06 2.62
C GLY A 570 15.72 21.79 3.63
N ALA A 571 15.83 23.12 3.53
CA ALA A 571 16.63 23.95 4.42
C ALA A 571 15.89 24.40 5.70
N ALA A 572 14.55 24.51 5.68
CA ALA A 572 13.77 24.91 6.85
C ALA A 572 13.28 23.74 7.72
N THR A 573 13.17 22.53 7.17
CA THR A 573 12.73 21.34 7.93
C THR A 573 13.87 20.41 8.33
N GLY A 574 15.08 20.56 7.79
CA GLY A 574 16.17 19.60 8.02
C GLY A 574 16.04 18.29 7.22
N LEU A 575 15.13 18.23 6.24
CA LEU A 575 14.92 17.08 5.33
C LEU A 575 16.04 16.89 4.28
N GLY A 576 17.30 17.18 4.62
CA GLY A 576 18.47 16.65 3.92
C GLY A 576 18.75 15.17 4.22
N PHE A 577 17.88 14.51 5.00
CA PHE A 577 18.16 13.23 5.69
C PHE A 577 18.39 12.03 4.77
N LEU A 578 17.75 11.97 3.59
CA LEU A 578 18.03 10.91 2.62
C LEU A 578 19.50 10.97 2.18
N GLY A 579 20.08 12.16 2.02
CA GLY A 579 21.53 12.31 1.75
C GLY A 579 22.42 11.88 2.91
N THR A 580 21.94 11.97 4.14
CA THR A 580 22.67 11.62 5.36
C THR A 580 22.68 10.10 5.56
N ALA A 581 21.51 9.44 5.57
CA ALA A 581 21.42 7.97 5.60
C ALA A 581 22.20 7.31 4.44
N TYR A 582 22.13 7.93 3.26
CA TYR A 582 22.86 7.58 2.05
C TYR A 582 24.38 7.71 2.18
N SER A 583 24.89 8.86 2.64
CA SER A 583 26.33 9.10 2.75
C SER A 583 26.95 8.20 3.83
N MET A 584 26.14 7.76 4.79
CA MET A 584 26.51 6.89 5.90
C MET A 584 26.58 5.42 5.48
N LEU A 585 25.63 4.90 4.67
CA LEU A 585 25.75 3.57 4.04
C LEU A 585 27.00 3.50 3.14
N LYS A 586 27.30 4.58 2.39
CA LYS A 586 28.50 4.71 1.56
C LYS A 586 29.80 4.74 2.38
N ASN A 587 29.80 5.35 3.57
CA ASN A 587 30.98 5.38 4.44
C ASN A 587 31.19 4.09 5.25
N GLY A 588 30.12 3.35 5.58
CA GLY A 588 30.21 1.99 6.15
C GLY A 588 30.66 0.93 5.14
N ALA A 589 30.33 1.10 3.85
CA ALA A 589 30.71 0.19 2.77
C ALA A 589 32.16 0.36 2.24
N LYS A 590 32.93 1.33 2.75
CA LYS A 590 34.34 1.60 2.37
C LYS A 590 35.35 0.55 2.87
N GLY A 591 34.91 -0.69 3.06
CA GLY A 591 35.75 -1.87 3.29
C GLY A 591 35.91 -2.78 2.06
N ILE A 592 35.25 -2.50 0.93
CA ILE A 592 35.31 -3.34 -0.27
C ILE A 592 35.71 -2.49 -1.46
N ASP A 593 36.99 -2.59 -1.84
CA ASP A 593 37.58 -1.82 -2.92
C ASP A 593 37.58 -2.62 -4.24
N LYS A 594 37.47 -1.85 -5.33
CA LYS A 594 37.61 -2.16 -6.78
C LYS A 594 36.40 -2.66 -7.57
N ILE A 595 35.76 -1.70 -8.26
CA ILE A 595 35.16 -1.92 -9.59
C ILE A 595 35.70 -0.86 -10.56
N THR A 596 36.67 -1.25 -11.39
CA THR A 596 37.11 -0.53 -12.60
C THR A 596 36.62 -1.21 -13.87
N LYS A 597 35.32 -1.54 -13.95
CA LYS A 597 34.66 -2.07 -15.17
C LYS A 597 33.21 -1.58 -15.32
N LEU A 598 32.95 -0.30 -15.04
CA LEU A 598 31.66 0.34 -15.31
C LEU A 598 31.74 1.46 -16.36
N SER A 599 32.95 1.93 -16.74
CA SER A 599 33.09 3.00 -17.75
C SER A 599 32.96 2.50 -19.20
N GLU A 600 33.29 1.24 -19.49
CA GLU A 600 33.18 0.69 -20.86
C GLU A 600 31.73 0.28 -21.25
N LYS A 601 30.84 0.10 -20.27
CA LYS A 601 29.40 -0.18 -20.54
C LYS A 601 28.58 1.09 -20.72
N LEU A 602 28.95 2.18 -20.04
CA LEU A 602 28.30 3.49 -20.17
C LEU A 602 28.58 4.13 -21.55
N GLU A 603 29.78 3.95 -22.13
CA GLU A 603 30.08 4.46 -23.47
C GLU A 603 29.29 3.78 -24.61
N SER A 604 28.74 2.59 -24.37
CA SER A 604 27.88 1.90 -25.36
C SER A 604 26.44 2.40 -25.40
N ALA A 605 25.97 3.07 -24.34
CA ALA A 605 24.62 3.64 -24.23
C ALA A 605 24.52 5.06 -24.82
N PHE A 606 25.63 5.78 -24.98
CA PHE A 606 25.67 7.13 -25.57
C PHE A 606 25.70 7.16 -27.10
N ASN A 607 25.62 6.01 -27.77
CA ASN A 607 25.71 5.90 -29.24
C ASN A 607 24.36 5.70 -29.96
N GLU A 608 23.23 5.72 -29.25
CA GLU A 608 21.91 5.79 -29.89
C GLU A 608 21.46 7.25 -30.03
N ASP A 609 21.09 7.63 -31.26
CA ASP A 609 20.60 8.96 -31.63
C ASP A 609 19.16 9.17 -31.09
N HIS A 610 19.05 9.35 -29.77
CA HIS A 610 17.79 9.53 -29.05
C HIS A 610 16.94 10.68 -29.60
N ASP A 611 17.58 11.71 -30.16
CA ASP A 611 16.92 12.86 -30.75
C ASP A 611 16.06 12.48 -31.96
N LYS A 612 16.58 11.64 -32.87
CA LYS A 612 15.78 11.15 -34.01
C LYS A 612 14.59 10.31 -33.57
N SER A 613 14.76 9.47 -32.54
CA SER A 613 13.67 8.66 -31.99
C SER A 613 12.57 9.52 -31.37
N ASN A 614 12.96 10.52 -30.58
CA ASN A 614 12.04 11.46 -29.92
C ASN A 614 11.32 12.36 -30.93
N ILE A 615 12.02 12.87 -31.95
CA ILE A 615 11.42 13.67 -33.03
C ILE A 615 10.44 12.80 -33.84
N HIS A 616 10.80 11.55 -34.16
CA HIS A 616 9.91 10.62 -34.87
C HIS A 616 8.65 10.28 -34.05
N TYR A 617 8.82 10.03 -32.75
CA TYR A 617 7.73 9.83 -31.81
C TYR A 617 6.79 11.05 -31.78
N LEU A 618 7.32 12.25 -31.51
CA LEU A 618 6.56 13.49 -31.45
C LEU A 618 5.87 13.83 -32.79
N THR A 619 6.50 13.52 -33.92
CA THR A 619 5.92 13.72 -35.26
C THR A 619 4.71 12.80 -35.49
N LYS A 620 4.74 11.56 -34.99
CA LYS A 620 3.61 10.62 -35.09
C LYS A 620 2.41 11.06 -34.24
N ILE A 621 2.65 11.65 -33.08
CA ILE A 621 1.59 12.03 -32.12
C ILE A 621 1.14 13.50 -32.24
N ASN A 622 1.77 14.34 -33.07
CA ASN A 622 1.47 15.78 -33.19
C ASN A 622 0.01 16.12 -33.53
N ARG A 623 -0.77 15.14 -34.02
CA ARG A 623 -2.21 15.27 -34.25
C ARG A 623 -3.03 15.30 -32.94
N VAL A 624 -2.52 14.65 -31.90
CA VAL A 624 -3.24 14.40 -30.65
C VAL A 624 -2.58 15.04 -29.42
N ALA A 625 -1.26 15.26 -29.42
CA ALA A 625 -0.52 15.91 -28.33
C ALA A 625 0.70 16.69 -28.83
N LYS A 626 1.10 17.75 -28.11
CA LYS A 626 2.29 18.58 -28.41
C LYS A 626 3.06 18.94 -27.14
N LEU A 627 4.34 19.29 -27.26
CA LEU A 627 5.08 19.82 -26.12
C LEU A 627 4.64 21.27 -25.85
N LYS A 628 4.45 21.65 -24.58
CA LYS A 628 4.17 23.03 -24.18
C LYS A 628 5.34 23.93 -24.62
N ARG A 629 5.02 25.14 -25.06
CA ARG A 629 6.02 26.09 -25.58
C ARG A 629 6.83 26.77 -24.48
N ASN A 630 6.29 26.88 -23.27
CA ASN A 630 6.95 27.43 -22.09
C ASN A 630 6.71 26.46 -20.91
N ILE A 631 7.78 26.11 -20.18
CA ILE A 631 7.75 25.44 -18.87
C ILE A 631 8.13 26.47 -17.80
#